data_AF-A0A7Y3G967-F1
#
_entry.id   AF-A0A7Y3G967-F1
#
_cell.length_a   1.000
_cell.length_b   1.000
_cell.length_c   1.000
_cell.angle_alpha   90.00
_cell.angle_beta   90.00
_cell.angle_gamma   90.00
#
_symmetry.space_group_name_H-M   'P 1'
#
loop_
_entity.id
_entity.type
_entity.pdbx_description
1 polymer ?
#
loop_
_entity_poly.entity_id
_entity_poly.type
_entity_poly.pdbx_seq_one_letter_code
_entity_poly.pdbx_strand_id
1 'polypeptide(L)' 'MDIRIKTTVEFAVSEGGLEDALAEYDEITVEGMLREILDKAIACDDIRIKVTEGPNTLEEYDQQKNG' A
#
# COMPACT_ATOMS: atom_id res chain seq x y z
N MET A 1 -24.20 -12.12 -9.06
CA MET A 1 -23.90 -13.19 -8.09
C MET A 1 -22.57 -12.82 -7.51
N ASP A 2 -22.54 -12.44 -6.23
CA ASP A 2 -21.40 -11.72 -5.68
C ASP A 2 -20.47 -12.72 -5.00
N ILE A 3 -19.30 -12.92 -5.58
CA ILE A 3 -18.29 -13.83 -5.07
C ILE A 3 -17.30 -12.99 -4.25
N ARG A 4 -17.21 -13.27 -2.95
CA ARG A 4 -16.28 -12.59 -2.05
C ARG A 4 -15.07 -13.47 -1.80
N ILE A 5 -13.90 -13.03 -2.27
CA ILE A 5 -12.61 -13.67 -2.04
C ILE A 5 -11.86 -12.84 -1.01
N LYS A 6 -11.40 -13.48 0.07
CA LYS A 6 -10.60 -12.84 1.12
C LYS A 6 -9.18 -13.34 1.01
N THR A 7 -8.23 -12.43 0.83
CA THR A 7 -6.81 -12.75 0.69
C THR A 7 -5.99 -11.82 1.59
N THR A 8 -4.90 -12.34 2.14
CA THR A 8 -3.86 -11.57 2.80
C THR A 8 -2.66 -11.60 1.87
N VAL A 9 -2.15 -10.43 1.50
CA VAL A 9 -1.04 -10.31 0.55
C VAL A 9 0.10 -9.59 1.24
N GLU A 10 1.29 -10.15 1.14
CA GLU A 10 2.53 -9.58 1.65
C GLU A 10 3.40 -9.23 0.45
N PHE A 11 3.90 -8.00 0.41
CA PHE A 11 4.77 -7.51 -0.66
C PHE A 11 6.09 -7.05 -0.05
N ALA A 12 7.19 -7.45 -0.69
CA ALA A 12 8.51 -6.87 -0.42
C ALA A 12 8.78 -5.81 -1.50
N VAL A 13 8.97 -4.56 -1.07
CA VAL A 13 9.33 -3.45 -1.94
C VAL A 13 10.74 -3.01 -1.56
N SER A 14 11.58 -2.74 -2.55
CA SER A 14 12.91 -2.16 -2.31
C SER A 14 12.77 -0.75 -1.74
N GLU A 15 13.65 -0.36 -0.80
CA GLU A 15 13.63 0.96 -0.14
C GLU A 15 13.43 2.12 -1.13
N GLY A 16 14.26 2.23 -2.17
CA GLY A 16 14.15 3.34 -3.13
C GLY A 16 12.83 3.33 -3.91
N GLY A 17 12.28 2.15 -4.18
CA GLY A 17 10.99 2.05 -4.88
C GLY A 17 9.80 2.48 -4.02
N LEU A 18 9.86 2.28 -2.71
CA LEU A 18 8.84 2.77 -1.78
C LEU A 18 8.95 4.29 -1.59
N GLU A 19 10.17 4.80 -1.43
CA GLU A 19 10.45 6.22 -1.26
C GLU A 19 9.99 7.02 -2.49
N ASP A 20 10.36 6.58 -3.71
CA ASP A 20 9.94 7.21 -4.95
C ASP A 20 8.41 7.21 -5.11
N ALA A 21 7.76 6.09 -4.78
CA ALA A 21 6.31 5.95 -4.89
C ALA A 21 5.52 6.77 -3.86
N LEU A 22 6.04 6.95 -2.65
CA LEU A 22 5.39 7.80 -1.65
C LEU A 22 5.63 9.29 -1.93
N ALA A 23 6.82 9.65 -2.41
CA ALA A 23 7.17 11.02 -2.76
C ALA A 23 6.44 11.53 -4.00
N GLU A 24 6.14 10.67 -4.98
CA GLU A 24 5.45 11.08 -6.22
C GLU A 24 4.01 11.57 -5.96
N TYR A 25 3.35 11.05 -4.94
CA TYR A 25 1.93 11.32 -4.70
C TYR A 25 1.65 12.20 -3.49
N ASP A 26 2.66 12.56 -2.68
CA ASP A 26 2.68 13.50 -1.52
C ASP A 26 1.56 13.32 -0.45
N GLU A 27 0.62 12.39 -0.68
CA GLU A 27 -0.60 12.15 0.08
C GLU A 27 -1.09 10.68 -0.02
N ILE A 28 -0.39 9.82 -0.79
CA ILE A 28 -0.77 8.40 -0.92
C ILE A 28 -0.17 7.61 0.23
N THR A 29 -1.03 6.98 1.03
CA THR A 29 -0.61 5.96 1.99
C THR A 29 -0.27 4.67 1.24
N VAL A 30 0.52 3.78 1.84
CA VAL A 30 0.76 2.43 1.27
C VAL A 30 -0.57 1.68 1.06
N GLU A 31 -1.53 1.84 1.98
CA GLU A 31 -2.89 1.33 1.81
C GLU A 31 -3.59 1.90 0.57
N GLY A 32 -3.48 3.21 0.33
CA GLY A 32 -4.05 3.89 -0.83
C GLY A 32 -3.42 3.41 -2.14
N MET A 33 -2.09 3.30 -2.19
CA MET A 33 -1.37 2.77 -3.36
C MET A 33 -1.82 1.35 -3.69
N LEU A 34 -1.87 0.46 -2.69
CA LEU A 34 -2.29 -0.93 -2.89
C LEU A 34 -3.76 -1.02 -3.36
N ARG A 35 -4.62 -0.11 -2.90
CA ARG A 35 -6.02 -0.05 -3.33
C ARG A 35 -6.12 0.29 -4.82
N GLU A 36 -5.40 1.31 -5.26
CA GLU A 36 -5.36 1.72 -6.66
C GLU A 36 -4.80 0.62 -7.58
N ILE A 37 -3.77 -0.09 -7.14
CA ILE A 37 -3.20 -1.21 -7.90
C ILE A 37 -4.21 -2.35 -8.03
N LEU A 38 -4.85 -2.75 -6.93
CA LEU A 38 -5.81 -3.86 -6.94
C LEU A 38 -7.08 -3.52 -7.73
N ASP A 39 -7.54 -2.26 -7.66
CA ASP A 39 -8.66 -1.78 -8.47
C ASP A 39 -8.35 -1.91 -9.96
N LYS A 40 -7.20 -1.37 -10.40
CA LYS A 40 -6.78 -1.40 -11.80
C LYS A 40 -6.46 -2.80 -12.33
N ALA A 41 -5.88 -3.67 -11.50
CA ALA A 41 -5.41 -4.98 -11.94
C ALA A 41 -6.50 -6.06 -11.95
N ILE A 42 -7.48 -5.97 -11.03
CA ILE A 42 -8.46 -7.04 -10.79
C ILE A 42 -9.91 -6.54 -11.01
N ALA A 43 -10.13 -5.25 -11.27
CA ALA A 43 -11.46 -4.64 -11.39
C ALA A 43 -12.36 -4.99 -10.18
N CYS A 44 -11.78 -4.85 -8.98
CA CYS A 44 -12.45 -5.14 -7.73
C CYS A 44 -13.08 -3.86 -7.14
N ASP A 45 -14.40 -3.83 -7.02
CA ASP A 45 -15.10 -2.79 -6.26
C ASP A 45 -14.97 -3.01 -4.74
N ASP A 46 -15.11 -1.95 -3.93
CA ASP A 46 -15.11 -1.98 -2.45
C ASP A 46 -13.86 -2.59 -1.78
N ILE A 47 -12.68 -2.32 -2.35
CA ILE A 47 -11.40 -2.77 -1.78
C ILE A 47 -11.17 -2.17 -0.38
N ARG A 48 -10.97 -3.05 0.61
CA ARG A 48 -10.57 -2.70 1.98
C ARG A 48 -9.17 -3.21 2.24
N ILE A 49 -8.23 -2.31 2.47
CA ILE A 49 -6.83 -2.62 2.76
C ILE A 49 -6.50 -2.07 4.14
N LYS A 50 -5.67 -2.83 4.85
CA LYS A 50 -5.10 -2.42 6.12
C LYS A 50 -3.63 -2.85 6.18
N VAL A 51 -2.71 -1.93 6.42
CA VAL A 51 -1.32 -2.26 6.76
C VAL A 51 -1.32 -2.86 8.17
N THR A 52 -0.82 -4.08 8.30
CA THR A 52 -0.75 -4.79 9.58
C THR A 52 0.63 -4.73 10.22
N GLU A 53 1.67 -4.44 9.42
CA GLU A 53 3.08 -4.35 9.82
C GLU A 53 3.84 -3.47 8.82
N GLY A 54 4.82 -2.68 9.29
CA GLY A 54 5.59 -1.72 8.47
C GLY A 54 5.01 -0.30 8.42
N PRO A 55 5.71 0.66 7.77
CA PRO A 55 5.28 2.05 7.68
C PRO A 55 4.19 2.24 6.60
N ASN A 56 3.19 3.07 6.90
CA ASN A 56 2.08 3.39 5.98
C ASN A 56 2.23 4.78 5.33
N THR A 57 3.10 5.65 5.85
CA THR A 57 3.42 6.97 5.29
C THR A 57 4.93 7.18 5.16
N LEU A 58 5.32 8.22 4.41
CA LEU A 58 6.73 8.59 4.27
C LEU A 58 7.34 9.02 5.60
N GLU A 59 6.60 9.74 6.45
CA GLU A 59 7.07 10.15 7.77
C GLU A 59 7.29 8.95 8.70
N GLU A 60 6.42 7.93 8.64
CA GLU A 60 6.59 6.70 9.42
C GLU A 60 7.81 5.92 8.95
N TYR A 61 8.08 5.89 7.64
CA TYR A 61 9.27 5.29 7.06
C TYR A 61 10.55 6.02 7.52
N ASP A 62 10.58 7.34 7.43
CA ASP A 62 11.72 8.16 7.86
C ASP A 62 12.02 8.02 9.36
N GLN A 63 10.99 7.85 10.19
CA GLN A 63 11.14 7.58 11.63
C GLN A 63 11.77 6.22 11.91
N GLN A 64 11.42 5.18 11.13
CA GLN A 64 11.99 3.85 11.28
C GLN A 64 13.45 3.79 10.79
N LYS A 65 13.81 4.56 9.76
CA LYS A 65 15.17 4.60 9.21
C LYS A 65 16.16 5.34 10.10
N ASN A 66 15.69 6.32 10.88
CA ASN A 66 16.51 7.18 11.74
C ASN A 66 16.49 6.78 13.24
N GLY A 67 15.83 5.67 13.60
CA GLY A 67 15.79 5.09 14.96
C GLY A 67 16.72 3.89 15.11
#